data_AF-A0A5C4LR39-F1
#
_entry.id   AF-A0A5C4LR39-F1
#
_cell.length_a   1.000
_cell.length_b   1.000
_cell.length_c   1.000
_cell.angle_alpha   90.00
_cell.angle_beta   90.00
_cell.angle_gamma   90.00
#
_symmetry.space_group_name_H-M   'P 1'
#
loop_
_entity.id
_entity.type
_entity.pdbx_description
1 polymer ?
#
loop_
_entity_poly.entity_id
_entity_poly.type
_entity_poly.pdbx_seq_one_letter_code
_entity_poly.pdbx_strand_id
1 'polypeptide(L)'
;MGNLIAGIPATLAASPCRAHPNPPIVTPTRSSASSDATHTPLERRTPTVTVWNFQLRLNREPAEGELDELFDAGLSDAGFEGSLVDVDREADTLLDAVTSATEQIRTVPGLRAVGVETQDAVTLADAAQRLGRRTAESLRLLAEGKRGPGGFPRPIVDTGKVRVYSWAEITSWLREALGEDVPPAERELMLADRALRLADQALRAGKTQAEAVRHLVGC
;
A
#
# COMPACT_ATOMS: atom_id res chain seq x y z
N MET A 1 -47.76 -50.75 -23.17
CA MET A 1 -48.66 -50.17 -22.15
C MET A 1 -47.96 -48.89 -21.70
N GLY A 2 -48.48 -47.67 -21.82
CA GLY A 2 -49.87 -47.17 -21.89
C GLY A 2 -50.05 -46.20 -20.72
N ASN A 3 -49.98 -44.87 -20.90
CA ASN A 3 -51.10 -43.94 -21.21
C ASN A 3 -52.29 -44.09 -20.24
N LEU A 4 -52.95 -43.05 -19.69
CA LEU A 4 -52.84 -41.56 -19.71
C LEU A 4 -53.71 -41.04 -18.50
N ILE A 5 -53.79 -39.82 -17.95
CA ILE A 5 -53.41 -38.39 -18.20
C ILE A 5 -53.00 -37.80 -16.80
N ALA A 6 -52.94 -36.52 -16.36
CA ALA A 6 -53.05 -35.10 -16.81
C ALA A 6 -52.41 -34.21 -15.68
N GLY A 7 -52.16 -32.90 -15.79
CA GLY A 7 -52.15 -31.97 -16.93
C GLY A 7 -52.27 -30.48 -16.53
N ILE A 8 -51.73 -29.59 -17.38
CA ILE A 8 -51.96 -28.12 -17.45
C ILE A 8 -51.26 -27.24 -16.37
N PRO A 9 -50.74 -26.02 -16.71
CA PRO A 9 -49.79 -25.28 -15.86
C PRO A 9 -50.36 -24.03 -15.16
N ALA A 10 -49.58 -23.47 -14.23
CA ALA A 10 -49.76 -22.11 -13.74
C ALA A 10 -48.93 -21.10 -14.55
N THR A 11 -49.52 -19.96 -14.92
CA THR A 11 -48.86 -18.84 -15.61
C THR A 11 -49.43 -17.53 -15.06
N LEU A 12 -48.66 -16.45 -15.15
CA LEU A 12 -48.92 -15.13 -14.53
C LEU A 12 -48.79 -15.12 -12.99
N ALA A 13 -48.51 -13.98 -12.34
CA ALA A 13 -48.45 -12.62 -12.87
C ALA A 13 -47.14 -11.89 -12.54
N ALA A 14 -46.74 -10.97 -13.42
CA ALA A 14 -45.73 -9.96 -13.10
C ALA A 14 -46.37 -8.85 -12.25
N SER A 15 -45.75 -8.50 -11.12
CA SER A 15 -46.21 -7.39 -10.28
C SER A 15 -46.00 -6.04 -10.97
N PRO A 16 -47.02 -5.16 -11.05
CA PRO A 16 -46.86 -3.84 -11.64
C PRO A 16 -46.01 -2.94 -10.73
N CYS A 17 -45.02 -2.26 -11.31
CA CYS A 17 -44.21 -1.27 -10.60
C CYS A 17 -45.09 -0.12 -10.10
N ARG A 18 -45.18 0.09 -8.78
CA ARG A 18 -45.75 1.32 -8.23
C ARG A 18 -44.81 2.49 -8.53
N ALA A 19 -45.30 3.46 -9.30
CA ALA A 19 -44.63 4.75 -9.43
C ALA A 19 -44.62 5.47 -8.07
N HIS A 20 -43.44 5.88 -7.60
CA HIS A 20 -43.34 6.89 -6.55
C HIS A 20 -43.66 8.28 -7.12
N PRO A 21 -44.38 9.14 -6.37
CA PRO A 21 -44.54 10.54 -6.77
C PRO A 21 -43.19 11.26 -6.68
N ASN A 22 -42.86 12.00 -7.75
CA ASN A 22 -41.63 12.78 -7.86
C ASN A 22 -41.68 13.98 -6.88
N PRO A 23 -40.66 14.25 -6.04
CA PRO A 23 -40.62 15.46 -5.22
C PRO A 23 -40.59 16.74 -6.08
N PRO A 24 -41.12 17.86 -5.57
CA PRO A 24 -41.14 19.11 -6.32
C PRO A 24 -39.72 19.67 -6.55
N ILE A 25 -39.44 20.07 -7.78
CA ILE A 25 -38.19 20.77 -8.14
C ILE A 25 -38.23 22.16 -7.50
N VAL A 26 -37.41 22.36 -6.46
CA VAL A 26 -37.21 23.69 -5.85
C VAL A 26 -36.26 24.48 -6.74
N THR A 27 -36.81 25.40 -7.54
CA THR A 27 -36.01 26.35 -8.32
C THR A 27 -35.30 27.33 -7.37
N PRO A 28 -33.96 27.42 -7.38
CA PRO A 28 -33.26 28.40 -6.55
C PRO A 28 -33.52 29.82 -7.07
N THR A 29 -34.21 30.64 -6.27
CA THR A 29 -34.44 32.05 -6.57
C THR A 29 -33.11 32.79 -6.74
N ARG A 30 -32.96 33.51 -7.87
CA ARG A 30 -31.74 34.23 -8.23
C ARG A 30 -31.53 35.48 -7.37
N SER A 31 -31.05 35.29 -6.14
CA SER A 31 -30.70 36.39 -5.23
C SER A 31 -29.41 37.07 -5.68
N SER A 32 -29.50 38.35 -6.05
CA SER A 32 -28.36 39.19 -6.38
C SER A 32 -27.74 39.79 -5.11
N ALA A 33 -26.75 39.12 -4.53
CA ALA A 33 -25.87 39.69 -3.52
C ALA A 33 -24.65 40.35 -4.19
N SER A 34 -24.19 41.48 -3.66
CA SER A 34 -23.02 42.20 -4.18
C SER A 34 -21.75 41.37 -4.03
N SER A 35 -20.79 41.57 -4.94
CA SER A 35 -19.40 41.25 -4.65
C SER A 35 -18.93 42.07 -3.43
N ASP A 36 -18.39 41.38 -2.45
CA ASP A 36 -17.28 41.91 -1.66
C ASP A 36 -16.29 40.76 -1.48
N ALA A 37 -15.26 40.75 -2.32
CA ALA A 37 -14.34 39.62 -2.44
C ALA A 37 -13.22 39.76 -1.41
N THR A 38 -13.53 39.42 -0.15
CA THR A 38 -12.53 39.30 0.92
C THR A 38 -11.51 38.25 0.51
N HIS A 39 -10.39 38.71 -0.07
CA HIS A 39 -9.29 37.88 -0.52
C HIS A 39 -8.50 37.40 0.71
N THR A 40 -9.08 36.45 1.45
CA THR A 40 -8.36 35.67 2.47
C THR A 40 -7.09 35.16 1.82
N PRO A 41 -5.89 35.58 2.27
CA PRO A 41 -4.66 35.02 1.76
C PRO A 41 -4.69 33.53 1.99
N LEU A 42 -4.44 32.73 0.95
CA LEU A 42 -4.06 31.33 1.16
C LEU A 42 -2.80 31.36 2.00
N GLU A 43 -2.94 31.02 3.28
CA GLU A 43 -1.79 30.96 4.18
C GLU A 43 -0.76 30.02 3.56
N ARG A 44 0.42 30.56 3.28
CA ARG A 44 1.55 29.76 2.83
C ARG A 44 1.88 28.81 3.97
N ARG A 45 1.34 27.59 3.88
CA ARG A 45 1.70 26.48 4.77
C ARG A 45 3.20 26.32 4.63
N THR A 46 3.95 26.79 5.62
CA THR A 46 5.39 26.57 5.70
C THR A 46 5.60 25.06 5.60
N PRO A 47 6.38 24.55 4.63
CA PRO A 47 6.56 23.12 4.50
C PRO A 47 7.17 22.61 5.80
N THR A 48 6.45 21.73 6.49
CA THR A 48 6.94 21.02 7.67
C THR A 48 7.83 19.88 7.19
N VAL A 49 9.02 20.26 6.71
CA VAL A 49 10.07 19.35 6.27
C VAL A 49 10.28 18.32 7.37
N THR A 50 10.09 17.05 7.00
CA THR A 50 10.21 15.92 7.91
C THR A 50 11.43 15.10 7.50
N VAL A 51 12.26 14.72 8.48
CA VAL A 51 13.36 13.79 8.24
C VAL A 51 12.81 12.37 8.28
N TRP A 52 13.05 11.62 7.21
CA TRP A 52 12.56 10.26 7.03
C TRP A 52 13.75 9.29 7.00
N ASN A 53 13.87 8.45 8.02
CA ASN A 53 14.80 7.31 8.01
C ASN A 53 14.19 6.13 7.24
N PHE A 54 14.94 5.53 6.30
CA PHE A 54 14.58 4.27 5.65
C PHE A 54 15.78 3.58 5.01
N GLN A 55 15.70 2.25 4.86
CA GLN A 55 16.76 1.44 4.25
C GLN A 55 16.39 0.92 2.86
N LEU A 56 17.20 1.27 1.85
CA LEU A 56 17.10 0.77 0.48
C LEU A 56 18.10 -0.37 0.24
N ARG A 57 17.69 -1.38 -0.54
CA ARG A 57 18.61 -2.42 -1.02
C ARG A 57 18.87 -2.25 -2.51
N LEU A 58 20.14 -2.28 -2.91
CA LEU A 58 20.64 -2.09 -4.26
C LEU A 58 20.73 -3.41 -5.05
N ASN A 59 20.84 -3.31 -6.37
CA ASN A 59 21.05 -4.48 -7.24
C ASN A 59 22.47 -5.08 -7.14
N ARG A 60 23.42 -4.32 -6.59
CA ARG A 60 24.81 -4.66 -6.31
C ARG A 60 25.37 -3.66 -5.29
N GLU A 61 26.52 -3.98 -4.73
CA GLU A 61 27.38 -3.03 -4.02
C GLU A 61 27.90 -1.95 -5.00
N PRO A 62 27.96 -0.66 -4.60
CA PRO A 62 28.68 0.38 -5.34
C PRO A 62 30.19 0.15 -5.29
N ALA A 63 30.92 0.56 -6.32
CA ALA A 63 32.37 0.68 -6.24
C ALA A 63 32.77 1.96 -5.48
N GLU A 64 33.98 1.99 -4.93
CA GLU A 64 34.48 3.11 -4.10
C GLU A 64 34.30 4.49 -4.77
N GLY A 65 34.68 4.64 -6.04
CA GLY A 65 34.49 5.88 -6.80
C GLY A 65 33.05 6.20 -7.21
N GLU A 66 32.12 5.23 -7.13
CA GLU A 66 30.69 5.48 -7.35
C GLU A 66 30.02 6.11 -6.11
N LEU A 67 30.65 6.00 -4.93
CA LEU A 67 30.17 6.66 -3.71
C LEU A 67 30.33 8.18 -3.81
N ASP A 68 31.45 8.65 -4.36
CA ASP A 68 31.69 10.07 -4.66
C ASP A 68 30.68 10.58 -5.71
N GLU A 69 30.41 9.81 -6.77
CA GLU A 69 29.39 10.16 -7.79
C GLU A 69 27.97 10.28 -7.19
N LEU A 70 27.63 9.44 -6.19
CA LEU A 70 26.35 9.51 -5.48
C LEU A 70 26.29 10.71 -4.52
N PHE A 71 27.39 11.02 -3.83
CA PHE A 71 27.50 12.20 -2.97
C PHE A 71 27.33 13.50 -3.79
N ASP A 72 28.01 13.62 -4.92
CA ASP A 72 27.90 14.76 -5.84
C ASP A 72 26.52 14.83 -6.54
N ALA A 73 25.83 13.70 -6.71
CA ALA A 73 24.41 13.66 -7.09
C ALA A 73 23.44 14.08 -5.97
N GLY A 74 23.96 14.42 -4.78
CA GLY A 74 23.20 14.91 -3.62
C GLY A 74 22.66 13.82 -2.70
N LEU A 75 23.17 12.59 -2.76
CA LEU A 75 22.88 11.50 -1.83
C LEU A 75 23.90 11.50 -0.68
N SER A 76 24.07 12.67 -0.06
CA SER A 76 25.07 12.94 1.00
C SER A 76 24.58 12.64 2.42
N ASP A 77 23.31 12.28 2.54
CA ASP A 77 22.54 11.90 3.73
C ASP A 77 22.33 10.37 3.84
N ALA A 78 23.24 9.60 3.23
CA ALA A 78 23.14 8.15 3.10
C ALA A 78 24.40 7.42 3.59
N GLY A 79 24.21 6.37 4.39
CA GLY A 79 25.24 5.42 4.81
C GLY A 79 25.15 4.12 4.03
N PHE A 80 26.28 3.55 3.61
CA PHE A 80 26.34 2.35 2.78
C PHE A 80 26.92 1.15 3.56
N GLU A 81 26.20 0.02 3.58
CA GLU A 81 26.69 -1.27 4.06
C GLU A 81 26.60 -2.30 2.91
N GLY A 82 27.63 -2.29 2.06
CA GLY A 82 27.70 -3.11 0.86
C GLY A 82 26.58 -2.79 -0.15
N SER A 83 25.53 -3.61 -0.19
CA SER A 83 24.35 -3.37 -1.04
C SER A 83 23.13 -2.81 -0.29
N LEU A 84 23.26 -2.54 1.01
CA LEU A 84 22.26 -1.82 1.80
C LEU A 84 22.64 -0.34 1.89
N VAL A 85 21.64 0.54 1.87
CA VAL A 85 21.79 1.99 2.04
C VAL A 85 20.80 2.46 3.09
N ASP A 86 21.29 3.03 4.18
CA ASP A 86 20.48 3.72 5.20
C ASP A 86 20.42 5.21 4.84
N VAL A 87 19.24 5.83 4.87
CA VAL A 87 19.00 7.18 4.34
C VAL A 87 18.16 8.00 5.32
N ASP A 88 18.65 9.19 5.69
CA ASP A 88 17.98 10.13 6.61
C ASP A 88 17.50 11.40 5.86
N ARG A 89 16.50 11.24 4.96
CA ARG A 89 16.13 12.24 3.96
C ARG A 89 15.08 13.23 4.45
N GLU A 90 15.38 14.53 4.34
CA GLU A 90 14.39 15.61 4.43
C GLU A 90 13.44 15.62 3.22
N ALA A 91 12.12 15.50 3.44
CA ALA A 91 11.10 15.63 2.40
C ALA A 91 9.69 15.97 2.94
N ASP A 92 8.79 16.39 2.04
CA ASP A 92 7.37 16.63 2.34
C ASP A 92 6.58 15.33 2.62
N THR A 93 6.91 14.22 1.95
CA THR A 93 6.36 12.87 2.22
C THR A 93 7.43 11.78 2.17
N LEU A 94 7.13 10.62 2.75
CA LEU A 94 8.02 9.47 2.74
C LEU A 94 8.20 8.88 1.32
N LEU A 95 7.15 8.94 0.49
CA LEU A 95 7.25 8.55 -0.91
C LEU A 95 8.13 9.51 -1.73
N ASP A 96 8.12 10.81 -1.45
CA ASP A 96 9.04 11.77 -2.09
C ASP A 96 10.49 11.56 -1.63
N ALA A 97 10.67 11.25 -0.34
CA ALA A 97 11.98 10.91 0.24
C ALA A 97 12.59 9.69 -0.46
N VAL A 98 11.84 8.58 -0.57
CA VAL A 98 12.28 7.38 -1.28
C VAL A 98 12.45 7.65 -2.77
N THR A 99 11.54 8.38 -3.41
CA THR A 99 11.63 8.68 -4.86
C THR A 99 12.92 9.42 -5.17
N SER A 100 13.20 10.53 -4.50
CA SER A 100 14.42 11.34 -4.73
C SER A 100 15.71 10.53 -4.50
N ALA A 101 15.81 9.78 -3.41
CA ALA A 101 16.94 8.87 -3.18
C ALA A 101 17.08 7.82 -4.30
N THR A 102 15.98 7.20 -4.76
CA THR A 102 16.03 6.21 -5.84
C THR A 102 16.34 6.81 -7.22
N GLU A 103 16.12 8.10 -7.43
CA GLU A 103 16.53 8.82 -8.64
C GLU A 103 18.01 9.17 -8.61
N GLN A 104 18.53 9.61 -7.47
CA GLN A 104 19.96 9.85 -7.26
C GLN A 104 20.78 8.55 -7.42
N ILE A 105 20.30 7.43 -6.89
CA ILE A 105 20.91 6.10 -7.09
C ILE A 105 21.00 5.70 -8.59
N ARG A 106 20.15 6.27 -9.47
CA ARG A 106 20.14 5.98 -10.92
C ARG A 106 21.06 6.87 -11.75
N THR A 107 21.76 7.85 -11.17
CA THR A 107 22.77 8.63 -11.90
C THR A 107 23.96 7.73 -12.29
N VAL A 108 24.40 6.88 -11.35
CA VAL A 108 25.44 5.87 -11.54
C VAL A 108 24.97 4.77 -12.51
N PRO A 109 25.63 4.57 -13.67
CA PRO A 109 25.18 3.64 -14.69
C PRO A 109 25.04 2.18 -14.20
N GLY A 110 23.82 1.66 -14.26
CA GLY A 110 23.51 0.27 -13.91
C GLY A 110 23.36 -0.02 -12.41
N LEU A 111 23.45 1.01 -11.57
CA LEU A 111 23.00 0.96 -10.17
C LEU A 111 21.50 1.30 -10.09
N ARG A 112 20.79 0.69 -9.13
CA ARG A 112 19.37 0.95 -8.80
C ARG A 112 19.02 0.34 -7.45
N ALA A 113 18.07 0.96 -6.76
CA ALA A 113 17.33 0.29 -5.69
C ALA A 113 16.41 -0.81 -6.27
N VAL A 114 16.25 -1.90 -5.51
CA VAL A 114 15.48 -3.12 -5.87
C VAL A 114 14.59 -3.60 -4.71
N GLY A 115 14.25 -2.68 -3.81
CA GLY A 115 13.39 -2.87 -2.65
C GLY A 115 13.73 -1.88 -1.55
N VAL A 116 12.80 -1.75 -0.61
CA VAL A 116 13.02 -1.15 0.71
C VAL A 116 13.07 -2.30 1.71
N GLU A 117 13.98 -2.28 2.67
CA GLU A 117 14.01 -3.31 3.72
C GLU A 117 12.94 -3.02 4.77
N THR A 118 11.72 -3.45 4.46
CA THR A 118 10.57 -3.36 5.35
C THR A 118 10.51 -4.58 6.26
N GLN A 119 10.28 -4.36 7.56
CA GLN A 119 10.06 -5.45 8.52
C GLN A 119 8.68 -6.13 8.40
N ASP A 120 7.98 -6.03 7.25
CA ASP A 120 6.58 -6.47 7.10
C ASP A 120 6.40 -8.00 7.16
N ALA A 121 7.38 -8.77 6.67
CA ALA A 121 7.31 -10.23 6.67
C ALA A 121 7.48 -10.81 8.09
N VAL A 122 6.39 -11.31 8.69
CA VAL A 122 6.38 -11.82 10.08
C VAL A 122 5.70 -13.18 10.19
N THR A 123 6.19 -14.04 11.10
CA THR A 123 5.39 -15.15 11.61
C THR A 123 4.43 -14.65 12.70
N LEU A 124 3.47 -15.50 13.11
CA LEU A 124 2.60 -15.19 14.25
C LEU A 124 3.36 -15.14 15.59
N ALA A 125 4.59 -15.65 15.67
CA ALA A 125 5.43 -15.50 16.86
C ALA A 125 6.06 -14.10 16.91
N ASP A 126 6.64 -13.65 15.80
CA ASP A 126 7.26 -12.31 15.71
C ASP A 126 6.20 -11.21 15.84
N ALA A 127 5.04 -11.39 15.21
CA ALA A 127 3.91 -10.49 15.34
C ALA A 127 3.41 -10.41 16.81
N ALA A 128 3.33 -11.55 17.51
CA ALA A 128 2.97 -11.57 18.93
C ALA A 128 4.01 -10.84 19.81
N GLN A 129 5.32 -11.06 19.54
CA GLN A 129 6.41 -10.39 20.22
C GLN A 129 6.36 -8.87 20.03
N ARG A 130 6.19 -8.39 18.79
CA ARG A 130 6.06 -6.95 18.48
C ARG A 130 4.81 -6.30 19.07
N LEU A 131 3.70 -7.05 19.18
CA LEU A 131 2.48 -6.56 19.82
C LEU A 131 2.62 -6.43 21.35
N GLY A 132 3.50 -7.21 21.98
CA GLY A 132 3.77 -7.24 23.43
C GLY A 132 2.61 -7.76 24.31
N ARG A 133 1.37 -7.47 23.94
CA ARG A 133 0.13 -7.81 24.67
C ARG A 133 -0.64 -9.02 24.14
N ARG A 134 -0.15 -9.67 23.07
CA ARG A 134 -0.78 -10.85 22.46
C ARG A 134 0.20 -12.01 22.39
N THR A 135 -0.30 -13.22 22.55
CA THR A 135 0.49 -14.46 22.37
C THR A 135 0.33 -15.01 20.95
N ALA A 136 1.33 -15.76 20.47
CA ALA A 136 1.29 -16.40 19.16
C ALA A 136 0.07 -17.32 18.99
N GLU A 137 -0.31 -18.05 20.04
CA GLU A 137 -1.52 -18.88 20.07
C GLU A 137 -2.81 -18.05 19.97
N SER A 138 -2.84 -16.85 20.58
CA SER A 138 -3.99 -15.95 20.44
C SER A 138 -4.16 -15.47 19.00
N LEU A 139 -3.06 -15.16 18.30
CA LEU A 139 -3.09 -14.84 16.87
C LEU A 139 -3.45 -16.07 16.01
N ARG A 140 -2.93 -17.26 16.33
CA ARG A 140 -3.25 -18.50 15.60
C ARG A 140 -4.75 -18.82 15.65
N LEU A 141 -5.39 -18.64 16.81
CA LEU A 141 -6.83 -18.85 16.95
C LEU A 141 -7.68 -17.82 16.17
N LEU A 142 -7.16 -16.61 15.93
CA LEU A 142 -7.78 -15.63 15.02
C LEU A 142 -7.59 -16.04 13.55
N ALA A 143 -6.37 -16.42 13.16
CA ALA A 143 -6.03 -16.89 11.82
C ALA A 143 -6.78 -18.18 11.41
N GLU A 144 -7.08 -19.06 12.37
CA GLU A 144 -7.89 -20.27 12.16
C GLU A 144 -9.40 -20.02 12.24
N GLY A 145 -9.85 -18.77 12.42
CA GLY A 145 -11.28 -18.41 12.53
C GLY A 145 -11.97 -18.95 13.80
N LYS A 146 -11.20 -19.45 14.78
CA LYS A 146 -11.68 -20.02 16.05
C LYS A 146 -11.95 -18.96 17.12
N ARG A 147 -11.67 -17.69 16.83
CA ARG A 147 -11.86 -16.54 17.71
C ARG A 147 -12.05 -15.27 16.87
N GLY A 148 -12.76 -14.28 17.43
CA GLY A 148 -12.99 -12.98 16.79
C GLY A 148 -14.01 -13.04 15.65
N PRO A 149 -14.15 -11.96 14.86
CA PRO A 149 -15.12 -11.87 13.76
C PRO A 149 -14.72 -12.64 12.50
N GLY A 150 -13.56 -13.32 12.51
CA GLY A 150 -12.98 -13.91 11.30
C GLY A 150 -12.35 -12.86 10.37
N GLY A 151 -12.09 -13.25 9.12
CA GLY A 151 -11.47 -12.35 8.13
C GLY A 151 -10.01 -11.98 8.39
N PHE A 152 -9.33 -12.66 9.34
CA PHE A 152 -7.92 -12.45 9.64
C PHE A 152 -7.05 -12.64 8.38
N PRO A 153 -5.96 -11.85 8.18
CA PRO A 153 -5.11 -11.92 7.01
C PRO A 153 -4.62 -13.32 6.65
N ARG A 154 -4.52 -13.59 5.34
CA ARG A 154 -3.92 -14.82 4.84
C ARG A 154 -2.39 -14.72 4.90
N PRO A 155 -1.68 -15.83 5.09
CA PRO A 155 -0.22 -15.83 4.95
C PRO A 155 0.16 -15.52 3.49
N ILE A 156 1.16 -14.66 3.31
CA ILE A 156 1.85 -14.40 2.03
C ILE A 156 2.57 -15.68 1.58
N VAL A 157 3.14 -16.42 2.55
CA VAL A 157 3.83 -17.69 2.32
C VAL A 157 3.29 -18.72 3.30
N ASP A 158 2.69 -19.81 2.80
CA ASP A 158 2.34 -21.00 3.59
C ASP A 158 3.09 -22.21 3.04
N THR A 159 3.93 -22.82 3.89
CA THR A 159 4.65 -24.06 3.59
C THR A 159 4.12 -25.25 4.39
N GLY A 160 2.99 -25.09 5.08
CA GLY A 160 2.45 -26.04 6.07
C GLY A 160 3.24 -26.10 7.38
N LYS A 161 4.57 -25.94 7.32
CA LYS A 161 5.47 -25.87 8.50
C LYS A 161 5.68 -24.43 9.00
N VAL A 162 5.87 -23.50 8.08
CA VAL A 162 6.07 -22.06 8.36
C VAL A 162 5.04 -21.26 7.59
N ARG A 163 4.45 -20.28 8.29
CA ARG A 163 3.51 -19.29 7.74
C ARG A 163 4.03 -17.88 8.00
N VAL A 164 4.19 -17.12 6.93
CA VAL A 164 4.61 -15.70 6.95
C VAL A 164 3.46 -14.85 6.48
N TYR A 165 3.17 -13.78 7.20
CA TYR A 165 2.07 -12.84 7.01
C TYR A 165 2.62 -11.43 6.78
N SER A 166 1.79 -10.53 6.27
CA SER A 166 2.06 -9.09 6.33
C SER A 166 1.76 -8.58 7.74
N TRP A 167 2.74 -7.94 8.37
CA TRP A 167 2.57 -7.18 9.61
C TRP A 167 1.54 -6.08 9.41
N ALA A 168 1.55 -5.36 8.29
CA ALA A 168 0.57 -4.32 8.00
C ALA A 168 -0.87 -4.83 7.87
N GLU A 169 -1.07 -5.97 7.20
CA GLU A 169 -2.42 -6.57 7.14
C GLU A 169 -2.86 -7.03 8.53
N ILE A 170 -1.95 -7.57 9.35
CA ILE A 170 -2.23 -7.93 10.75
C ILE A 170 -2.59 -6.70 11.59
N THR A 171 -1.81 -5.61 11.52
CA THR A 171 -2.07 -4.40 12.32
C THR A 171 -3.34 -3.69 11.85
N SER A 172 -3.57 -3.53 10.55
CA SER A 172 -4.81 -2.95 10.01
C SER A 172 -6.03 -3.77 10.45
N TRP A 173 -5.99 -5.10 10.32
CA TRP A 173 -7.09 -5.96 10.79
C TRP A 173 -7.31 -5.87 12.31
N LEU A 174 -6.25 -5.79 13.13
CA LEU A 174 -6.39 -5.61 14.58
C LEU A 174 -7.05 -4.26 14.93
N ARG A 175 -6.64 -3.16 14.27
CA ARG A 175 -7.25 -1.84 14.46
C ARG A 175 -8.72 -1.84 14.03
N GLU A 176 -9.03 -2.39 12.85
CA GLU A 176 -10.36 -2.33 12.22
C GLU A 176 -11.36 -3.32 12.84
N ALA A 177 -10.97 -4.58 13.03
CA ALA A 177 -11.88 -5.66 13.42
C ALA A 177 -12.00 -5.86 14.94
N LEU A 178 -11.00 -5.45 15.72
CA LEU A 178 -10.99 -5.57 17.19
C LEU A 178 -10.91 -4.22 17.93
N GLY A 179 -10.83 -3.09 17.22
CA GLY A 179 -10.72 -1.76 17.83
C GLY A 179 -9.41 -1.53 18.60
N GLU A 180 -8.37 -2.32 18.31
CA GLU A 180 -7.13 -2.30 19.06
C GLU A 180 -6.19 -1.17 18.64
N ASP A 181 -5.63 -0.43 19.59
CA ASP A 181 -4.58 0.53 19.27
C ASP A 181 -3.24 -0.21 19.07
N VAL A 182 -2.93 -0.54 17.82
CA VAL A 182 -1.67 -1.14 17.37
C VAL A 182 -0.94 -0.11 16.49
N PRO A 183 0.37 0.14 16.65
CA PRO A 183 1.10 1.04 15.76
C PRO A 183 0.77 0.77 14.27
N PRO A 184 0.40 1.80 13.49
CA PRO A 184 0.15 1.62 12.07
C PRO A 184 1.46 1.17 11.41
N ALA A 185 1.40 0.19 10.53
CA ALA A 185 2.56 -0.15 9.72
C ALA A 185 2.84 0.95 8.68
N GLU A 186 4.12 1.13 8.34
CA GLU A 186 4.60 2.10 7.35
C GLU A 186 4.16 1.73 5.92
N ARG A 187 2.87 1.98 5.63
CA ARG A 187 2.20 1.65 4.37
C ARG A 187 2.92 2.22 3.15
N GLU A 188 3.52 3.40 3.28
CA GLU A 188 4.29 4.05 2.22
C GLU A 188 5.60 3.30 1.90
N LEU A 189 6.37 2.84 2.88
CA LEU A 189 7.56 2.00 2.62
C LEU A 189 7.18 0.68 1.93
N MET A 190 6.05 0.09 2.30
CA MET A 190 5.57 -1.13 1.65
C MET A 190 5.11 -0.92 0.20
N LEU A 191 4.51 0.24 -0.10
CA LEU A 191 4.16 0.62 -1.47
C LEU A 191 5.44 0.84 -2.29
N ALA A 192 6.43 1.54 -1.73
CA ALA A 192 7.73 1.75 -2.35
C ALA A 192 8.49 0.43 -2.59
N ASP A 193 8.54 -0.48 -1.61
CA ASP A 193 9.18 -1.79 -1.75
C ASP A 193 8.54 -2.62 -2.88
N ARG A 194 7.20 -2.71 -2.87
CA ARG A 194 6.44 -3.44 -3.89
C ARG A 194 6.67 -2.84 -5.29
N ALA A 195 6.72 -1.51 -5.41
CA ALA A 195 7.03 -0.83 -6.66
C ALA A 195 8.47 -1.10 -7.14
N LEU A 196 9.48 -0.99 -6.26
CA LEU A 196 10.88 -1.23 -6.58
C LEU A 196 11.16 -2.69 -6.96
N ARG A 197 10.56 -3.67 -6.25
CA ARG A 197 10.68 -5.10 -6.59
C ARG A 197 10.01 -5.42 -7.93
N LEU A 198 8.84 -4.86 -8.21
CA LEU A 198 8.15 -5.01 -9.50
C LEU A 198 8.97 -4.41 -10.65
N ALA A 199 9.52 -3.20 -10.46
CA ALA A 199 10.38 -2.54 -11.43
C ALA A 199 11.66 -3.35 -11.71
N ASP A 200 12.34 -3.86 -10.68
CA ASP A 200 13.53 -4.69 -10.85
C ASP A 200 13.23 -6.03 -11.56
N GLN A 201 12.13 -6.71 -11.19
CA GLN A 201 11.69 -7.92 -11.90
C GLN A 201 11.41 -7.65 -13.38
N ALA A 202 10.72 -6.55 -13.70
CA ALA A 202 10.40 -6.19 -15.07
C ALA A 202 11.66 -5.83 -15.88
N LEU A 203 12.60 -5.08 -15.28
CA LEU A 203 13.90 -4.75 -15.89
C LEU A 203 14.76 -6.00 -16.14
N ARG A 204 14.78 -6.97 -15.22
CA ARG A 204 15.47 -8.26 -15.40
C ARG A 204 14.82 -9.13 -16.48
N ALA A 205 13.50 -9.07 -16.63
CA ALA A 205 12.77 -9.85 -17.63
C ALA A 205 12.94 -9.31 -19.06
N GLY A 206 13.09 -7.99 -19.23
CA GLY A 206 13.41 -7.35 -20.50
C GLY A 206 12.67 -6.03 -20.74
N LYS A 207 13.07 -5.31 -21.81
CA LYS A 207 12.49 -3.99 -22.14
C LYS A 207 10.97 -4.07 -22.37
N THR A 208 10.49 -5.10 -23.06
CA THR A 208 9.07 -5.33 -23.36
C THR A 208 8.25 -5.58 -22.09
N GLN A 209 8.82 -6.27 -21.10
CA GLN A 209 8.18 -6.54 -19.82
C GLN A 209 8.14 -5.28 -18.94
N ALA A 210 9.22 -4.49 -18.93
CA ALA A 210 9.23 -3.17 -18.28
C ALA A 210 8.20 -2.20 -18.87
N GLU A 211 7.97 -2.24 -20.18
CA GLU A 211 6.96 -1.45 -20.89
C GLU A 211 5.53 -1.95 -20.61
N ALA A 212 5.29 -3.27 -20.67
CA ALA A 212 4.01 -3.86 -20.32
C ALA A 212 3.60 -3.60 -18.85
N VAL A 213 4.56 -3.57 -17.93
CA VAL A 213 4.32 -3.23 -16.52
C VAL A 213 3.96 -1.76 -16.33
N ARG A 214 4.60 -0.83 -17.06
CA ARG A 214 4.18 0.59 -17.06
C ARG A 214 2.73 0.75 -17.52
N HIS A 215 2.38 0.15 -18.67
CA HIS A 215 1.00 0.17 -19.18
C HIS A 215 -0.03 -0.48 -18.23
N LEU A 216 0.35 -1.50 -17.45
CA LEU A 216 -0.52 -2.10 -16.43
C LEU A 216 -0.77 -1.18 -15.23
N VAL A 217 0.22 -0.37 -14.85
CA VAL A 217 0.13 0.60 -13.74
C VAL A 217 -0.52 1.92 -14.19
N GLY A 218 -0.53 2.21 -15.50
CA GLY A 218 -1.05 3.47 -16.07
C GLY A 218 0.03 4.55 -16.26
N CYS A 219 1.29 4.14 -16.36
CA CYS A 219 2.47 4.98 -16.58
C CYS A 219 3.20 4.64 -17.90
#